data_AF-A0A1Z4JJQ8-F1
#
_entry.id   AF-A0A1Z4JJQ8-F1
#
_cell.length_a   1.000
_cell.length_b   1.000
_cell.length_c   1.000
_cell.angle_alpha   90.00
_cell.angle_beta   90.00
_cell.angle_gamma   90.00
#
_symmetry.space_group_name_H-M   'P 1'
#
loop_
_entity.id
_entity.type
_entity.pdbx_description
1 polymer ?
#
loop_
_entity_poly.entity_id
_entity_poly.type
_entity_poly.pdbx_seq_one_letter_code
_entity_poly.pdbx_strand_id
1 'polypeptide(L)'
;MRRWVSWIAIVCCFLGLTGCSLPQVKAEDRLFLPLQVEFLGSHTLSDKQFQNTAVGGLSGITYDRKNDLYYAVSDDRSDRNPARFYTLKLNIDSTPRLQSVEIQNVTTLKDENGEPFQNNTIDAEAISLSPQKTVFISSEGAANQGISPSLGEFDLQTGQLKRKLKLPDAYFPDELGIKQTRGIQNNRAFEAMSLNAGAATAPPAEPYRLFAALESPLVQDLSLPNRSESVLNRILHYQFIGDRAALISEHAYPLDPKPANTIEYGLTDLLSIDQGGHFLSLERSLGLGGFQAKLFQVETGTASDTSRIETLRDATGVQTARKELLLDLNTLGVRLDNLEGMTLGARFPDGSQSLILVSDDNFNGLVQITQFLLFRLTGLKG
;
A
#
# COMPACT_ATOMS: atom_id res chain seq x y z
N MET A 1 -26.93 -59.85 -68.30
CA MET A 1 -27.37 -60.24 -66.94
C MET A 1 -26.74 -59.30 -65.93
N ARG A 2 -27.56 -58.65 -65.08
CA ARG A 2 -27.29 -58.00 -63.75
C ARG A 2 -26.03 -57.11 -63.62
N ARG A 3 -26.18 -55.76 -63.50
CA ARG A 3 -26.17 -54.90 -62.27
C ARG A 3 -24.86 -55.04 -61.47
N TRP A 4 -24.09 -54.00 -61.12
CA TRP A 4 -24.29 -52.98 -60.07
C TRP A 4 -23.35 -51.76 -60.35
N VAL A 5 -23.87 -50.55 -60.60
CA VAL A 5 -24.03 -49.38 -59.69
C VAL A 5 -22.72 -48.76 -59.14
N SER A 6 -22.36 -47.64 -59.78
CA SER A 6 -21.90 -46.32 -59.28
C SER A 6 -20.81 -46.19 -58.22
N TRP A 7 -19.94 -45.20 -58.40
CA TRP A 7 -19.53 -44.13 -57.47
C TRP A 7 -18.16 -43.61 -57.93
N ILE A 8 -18.05 -42.31 -58.21
CA ILE A 8 -16.89 -41.40 -58.02
C ILE A 8 -17.23 -40.13 -58.81
N ALA A 9 -17.88 -39.21 -58.12
CA ALA A 9 -17.85 -37.79 -58.43
C ALA A 9 -17.46 -37.09 -57.11
N ILE A 10 -16.79 -35.95 -57.23
CA ILE A 10 -16.33 -35.05 -56.16
C ILE A 10 -14.87 -35.32 -55.70
N VAL A 11 -13.94 -34.84 -56.52
CA VAL A 11 -12.64 -34.32 -56.06
C VAL A 11 -12.48 -32.95 -56.72
N CYS A 12 -11.95 -31.98 -55.97
CA CYS A 12 -11.58 -30.59 -56.36
C CYS A 12 -12.44 -29.44 -55.81
N CYS A 13 -12.64 -29.39 -54.49
CA CYS A 13 -12.82 -28.13 -53.75
C CYS A 13 -12.10 -28.20 -52.39
N PHE A 14 -10.77 -28.04 -52.38
CA PHE A 14 -9.97 -27.91 -51.14
C PHE A 14 -8.78 -26.96 -51.34
N LEU A 15 -9.05 -25.72 -51.75
CA LEU A 15 -8.06 -24.64 -51.70
C LEU A 15 -8.75 -23.40 -51.13
N GLY A 16 -8.64 -23.21 -49.81
CA GLY A 16 -9.24 -22.06 -49.13
C GLY A 16 -9.34 -22.18 -47.62
N LEU A 17 -8.26 -22.56 -46.93
CA LEU A 17 -8.14 -22.34 -45.48
C LEU A 17 -6.78 -21.71 -45.19
N THR A 18 -6.68 -20.40 -45.41
CA THR A 18 -5.66 -19.59 -44.75
C THR A 18 -5.98 -19.61 -43.26
N GLY A 19 -5.28 -20.45 -42.50
CA GLY A 19 -5.36 -20.44 -41.05
C GLY A 19 -4.92 -19.07 -40.54
N CYS A 20 -5.85 -18.33 -39.92
CA CYS A 20 -5.48 -17.20 -39.09
C CYS A 20 -4.57 -17.73 -37.99
N SER A 21 -3.26 -17.44 -38.06
CA SER A 21 -2.38 -17.63 -36.92
C SER A 21 -2.85 -16.66 -35.84
N LEU A 22 -3.59 -17.16 -34.85
CA LEU A 22 -3.85 -16.39 -33.64
C LEU A 22 -2.48 -16.05 -33.03
N PRO A 23 -2.18 -14.77 -32.75
CA PRO A 23 -0.94 -14.41 -32.10
C PRO A 23 -0.87 -15.19 -30.79
N GLN A 24 0.18 -16.01 -30.67
CA GLN A 24 0.46 -16.79 -29.48
C GLN A 24 1.02 -15.82 -28.44
N VAL A 25 0.14 -15.01 -27.84
CA VAL A 25 0.47 -14.13 -26.72
C VAL A 25 0.95 -15.03 -25.60
N LYS A 26 2.19 -14.88 -25.17
CA LYS A 26 2.74 -15.71 -24.09
C LYS A 26 1.99 -15.37 -22.82
N ALA A 27 1.77 -16.37 -21.96
CA ALA A 27 1.12 -16.15 -20.67
C ALA A 27 1.86 -15.10 -19.80
N GLU A 28 3.16 -14.92 -20.04
CA GLU A 28 4.04 -13.91 -19.44
C GLU A 28 3.63 -12.47 -19.80
N ASP A 29 3.06 -12.22 -20.98
CA ASP A 29 2.68 -10.87 -21.45
C ASP A 29 1.42 -10.31 -20.73
N ARG A 30 0.86 -11.04 -19.75
CA ARG A 30 -0.39 -10.67 -19.03
C ARG A 30 -0.27 -10.67 -17.51
N LEU A 31 0.95 -10.75 -16.97
CA LEU A 31 1.17 -10.75 -15.51
C LEU A 31 0.90 -9.38 -14.89
N PHE A 32 1.35 -8.31 -15.55
CA PHE A 32 1.14 -6.95 -15.09
C PHE A 32 0.08 -6.23 -15.93
N LEU A 33 -0.45 -5.14 -15.39
CA LEU A 33 -1.36 -4.26 -16.10
C LEU A 33 -0.50 -3.28 -16.92
N PRO A 34 -0.97 -2.79 -18.08
CA PRO A 34 -0.21 -1.86 -18.91
C PRO A 34 -0.27 -0.44 -18.33
N LEU A 35 0.18 -0.27 -17.09
CA LEU A 35 0.09 0.99 -16.37
C LEU A 35 1.08 2.01 -16.91
N GLN A 36 0.67 3.27 -16.92
CA GLN A 36 1.58 4.39 -17.14
C GLN A 36 1.30 5.46 -16.09
N VAL A 37 2.38 6.04 -15.56
CA VAL A 37 2.35 7.08 -14.54
C VAL A 37 3.00 8.33 -15.10
N GLU A 38 2.26 9.42 -15.15
CA GLU A 38 2.73 10.73 -15.61
C GLU A 38 2.69 11.72 -14.44
N PHE A 39 3.80 12.38 -14.15
CA PHE A 39 3.87 13.40 -13.11
C PHE A 39 3.21 14.70 -13.58
N LEU A 40 2.29 15.22 -12.76
CA LEU A 40 1.50 16.41 -13.08
C LEU A 40 1.90 17.63 -12.25
N GLY A 41 2.51 17.42 -11.09
CA GLY A 41 3.02 18.50 -10.25
C GLY A 41 3.06 18.14 -8.77
N SER A 42 3.63 19.05 -7.98
CA SER A 42 3.74 18.94 -6.53
C SER A 42 3.10 20.14 -5.84
N HIS A 43 2.55 19.93 -4.65
CA HIS A 43 2.05 20.98 -3.77
C HIS A 43 2.64 20.80 -2.37
N THR A 44 3.04 21.89 -1.72
CA THR A 44 3.53 21.85 -0.33
C THR A 44 2.47 22.45 0.58
N LEU A 45 2.10 21.72 1.63
CA LEU A 45 1.13 22.21 2.61
C LEU A 45 1.74 23.37 3.41
N SER A 46 1.12 24.55 3.31
CA SER A 46 1.52 25.75 4.05
C SER A 46 1.02 25.74 5.49
N ASP A 47 -0.15 25.16 5.73
CA ASP A 47 -0.85 25.23 7.01
C ASP A 47 -0.31 24.18 7.96
N LYS A 48 0.34 24.65 9.03
CA LYS A 48 0.98 23.80 10.05
C LYS A 48 0.19 23.70 11.35
N GLN A 49 -1.01 24.28 11.39
CA GLN A 49 -1.89 24.29 12.56
C GLN A 49 -3.35 24.19 12.15
N PHE A 50 -4.12 23.34 12.82
CA PHE A 50 -5.56 23.24 12.63
C PHE A 50 -6.24 22.78 13.92
N GLN A 51 -7.27 23.51 14.37
CA GLN A 51 -8.02 23.21 15.61
C GLN A 51 -7.12 22.84 16.82
N ASN A 52 -6.08 23.65 17.09
CA ASN A 52 -5.10 23.45 18.16
C ASN A 52 -4.21 22.19 18.04
N THR A 53 -4.13 21.60 16.85
CA THR A 53 -3.22 20.50 16.55
C THR A 53 -2.17 20.94 15.53
N ALA A 54 -0.93 20.48 15.70
CA ALA A 54 0.11 20.65 14.71
C ALA A 54 -0.16 19.73 13.52
N VAL A 55 -0.22 20.31 12.32
CA VAL A 55 -0.43 19.55 11.09
C VAL A 55 0.94 19.22 10.49
N GLY A 56 1.20 17.94 10.33
CA GLY A 56 2.49 17.35 9.94
C GLY A 56 2.45 15.86 10.25
N GLY A 57 3.58 15.16 10.09
CA GLY A 57 3.61 13.74 10.44
C GLY A 57 2.81 12.85 9.49
N LEU A 58 2.53 13.28 8.25
CA LEU A 58 1.52 12.62 7.42
C LEU A 58 2.06 11.35 6.75
N SER A 59 1.88 10.20 7.38
CA SER A 59 2.45 8.92 6.93
C SER A 59 1.49 8.02 6.15
N GLY A 60 0.20 8.35 6.10
CA GLY A 60 -0.77 7.58 5.30
C GLY A 60 -1.91 8.44 4.78
N ILE A 61 -2.50 8.05 3.64
CA ILE A 61 -3.66 8.75 3.04
C ILE A 61 -4.63 7.78 2.35
N THR A 62 -5.94 8.02 2.48
CA THR A 62 -6.99 7.28 1.77
C THR A 62 -8.06 8.22 1.21
N TYR A 63 -8.71 7.83 0.11
CA TYR A 63 -9.74 8.63 -0.55
C TYR A 63 -11.17 8.13 -0.31
N ASP A 64 -12.04 9.03 0.10
CA ASP A 64 -13.49 8.88 0.08
C ASP A 64 -14.06 9.44 -1.21
N ARG A 65 -14.24 8.56 -2.20
CA ARG A 65 -14.84 8.94 -3.48
C ARG A 65 -16.27 9.47 -3.39
N LYS A 66 -17.04 9.04 -2.39
CA LYS A 66 -18.45 9.42 -2.27
C LYS A 66 -18.61 10.86 -1.84
N ASN A 67 -17.77 11.29 -0.89
CA ASN A 67 -17.79 12.65 -0.36
C ASN A 67 -16.72 13.56 -1.00
N ASP A 68 -15.85 12.98 -1.83
CA ASP A 68 -14.70 13.65 -2.44
C ASP A 68 -13.79 14.30 -1.39
N LEU A 69 -13.44 13.49 -0.39
CA LEU A 69 -12.60 13.85 0.76
C LEU A 69 -11.44 12.87 0.87
N TYR A 70 -10.35 13.29 1.48
CA TYR A 70 -9.22 12.45 1.80
C TYR A 70 -9.06 12.38 3.31
N TYR A 71 -8.57 11.25 3.83
CA TYR A 71 -8.20 11.10 5.23
C TYR A 71 -6.72 10.80 5.30
N ALA A 72 -5.96 11.64 6.02
CA ALA A 72 -4.53 11.47 6.21
C ALA A 72 -4.20 11.31 7.70
N VAL A 73 -3.52 10.22 8.06
CA VAL A 73 -3.16 9.95 9.46
C VAL A 73 -1.82 10.60 9.80
N SER A 74 -1.67 11.01 11.06
CA SER A 74 -0.43 11.54 11.59
C SER A 74 0.29 10.49 12.45
N ASP A 75 1.58 10.31 12.21
CA ASP A 75 2.50 9.41 12.94
C ASP A 75 2.85 9.90 14.35
N ASP A 76 2.48 11.14 14.70
CA ASP A 76 2.66 11.70 16.04
C ASP A 76 2.20 10.71 17.10
N ARG A 77 3.15 10.25 17.91
CA ARG A 77 2.98 9.18 18.89
C ARG A 77 2.15 9.60 20.12
N SER A 78 1.22 10.53 19.95
CA SER A 78 0.59 11.30 21.02
C SER A 78 1.58 12.11 21.87
N ASP A 79 2.75 12.48 21.33
CA ASP A 79 3.78 13.20 22.10
C ASP A 79 3.67 14.73 21.95
N ARG A 80 3.21 15.21 20.78
CA ARG A 80 2.93 16.63 20.53
C ARG A 80 1.45 16.96 20.69
N ASN A 81 0.60 16.17 20.07
CA ASN A 81 -0.86 16.26 20.18
C ASN A 81 -1.44 14.85 20.18
N PRO A 82 -2.66 14.62 20.70
CA PRO A 82 -3.28 13.28 20.64
C PRO A 82 -3.25 12.69 19.22
N ALA A 83 -2.98 11.38 19.12
CA ALA A 83 -2.98 10.64 17.87
C ALA A 83 -4.26 10.90 17.09
N ARG A 84 -4.15 11.10 15.78
CA ARG A 84 -5.22 11.71 14.98
C ARG A 84 -5.07 11.42 13.49
N PHE A 85 -6.18 11.63 12.77
CA PHE A 85 -6.14 11.83 11.33
C PHE A 85 -6.88 13.11 10.94
N TYR A 86 -6.47 13.69 9.82
CA TYR A 86 -7.07 14.87 9.23
C TYR A 86 -8.01 14.49 8.10
N THR A 87 -9.12 15.21 7.99
CA THR A 87 -9.94 15.20 6.78
C THR A 87 -9.47 16.34 5.88
N LEU A 88 -9.11 16.01 4.64
CA LEU A 88 -8.56 16.94 3.67
C LEU A 88 -9.48 17.06 2.45
N LYS A 89 -9.46 18.24 1.83
CA LYS A 89 -9.99 18.49 0.49
C LYS A 89 -8.82 18.86 -0.43
N LEU A 90 -8.58 18.04 -1.45
CA LEU A 90 -7.58 18.33 -2.48
C LEU A 90 -8.31 18.96 -3.68
N ASN A 91 -8.00 20.23 -3.95
CA ASN A 91 -8.58 20.94 -5.08
C ASN A 91 -7.75 20.67 -6.34
N ILE A 92 -8.17 19.67 -7.11
CA ILE A 92 -7.55 19.29 -8.38
C ILE A 92 -8.38 19.89 -9.52
N ASP A 93 -7.77 20.74 -10.35
CA ASP A 93 -8.48 21.43 -11.42
C ASP A 93 -8.71 20.55 -12.68
N SER A 94 -9.40 21.09 -13.67
CA SER A 94 -9.62 20.45 -14.97
C SER A 94 -8.37 20.38 -15.86
N THR A 95 -7.30 21.10 -15.50
CA THR A 95 -6.00 21.15 -16.17
C THR A 95 -4.94 20.29 -15.46
N PRO A 96 -5.36 19.07 -15.11
CA PRO A 96 -4.90 18.24 -13.99
C PRO A 96 -3.77 18.80 -13.09
N ARG A 97 -4.04 19.86 -12.32
CA ARG A 97 -3.10 20.41 -11.32
C ARG A 97 -3.72 20.43 -9.93
N LEU A 98 -2.90 20.17 -8.90
CA LEU A 98 -3.27 20.35 -7.50
C LEU A 98 -3.07 21.82 -7.09
N GLN A 99 -4.17 22.55 -6.89
CA GLN A 99 -4.17 23.98 -6.58
C GLN A 99 -3.95 24.25 -5.09
N SER A 100 -4.68 23.52 -4.25
CA SER A 100 -4.57 23.62 -2.80
C SER A 100 -4.96 22.33 -2.10
N VAL A 101 -4.46 22.18 -0.88
CA VAL A 101 -4.86 21.17 0.09
C VAL A 101 -5.47 21.89 1.28
N GLU A 102 -6.76 21.68 1.53
CA GLU A 102 -7.48 22.31 2.63
C GLU A 102 -7.76 21.29 3.72
N ILE A 103 -7.51 21.66 4.97
CA ILE A 103 -7.83 20.84 6.14
C ILE A 103 -9.25 21.18 6.57
N GLN A 104 -10.13 20.19 6.52
CA GLN A 104 -11.56 20.34 6.79
C GLN A 104 -11.92 19.95 8.22
N ASN A 105 -11.23 18.93 8.76
CA ASN A 105 -11.49 18.43 10.11
C ASN A 105 -10.26 17.70 10.68
N VAL A 106 -10.26 17.47 11.99
CA VAL A 106 -9.33 16.57 12.69
C VAL A 106 -10.13 15.62 13.58
N THR A 107 -9.77 14.34 13.56
CA THR A 107 -10.38 13.30 14.38
C THR A 107 -9.33 12.67 15.28
N THR A 108 -9.50 12.78 16.60
CA THR A 108 -8.62 12.13 17.59
C THR A 108 -8.94 10.65 17.71
N LEU A 109 -7.90 9.82 17.61
CA LEU A 109 -7.96 8.38 17.84
C LEU A 109 -8.06 8.08 19.33
N LYS A 110 -8.93 7.14 19.67
CA LYS A 110 -9.20 6.72 21.05
C LYS A 110 -8.90 5.25 21.23
N ASP A 111 -8.42 4.91 22.42
CA ASP A 111 -8.13 3.54 22.83
C ASP A 111 -9.40 2.73 23.11
N GLU A 112 -9.23 1.49 23.57
CA GLU A 112 -10.32 0.60 24.00
C GLU A 112 -11.20 1.15 25.13
N ASN A 113 -10.72 2.11 25.93
CA ASN A 113 -11.45 2.73 27.02
C ASN A 113 -12.22 3.98 26.56
N GLY A 114 -12.02 4.41 25.31
CA GLY A 114 -12.60 5.63 24.75
C GLY A 114 -11.84 6.90 25.11
N GLU A 115 -10.63 6.76 25.64
CA GLU A 115 -9.73 7.86 25.96
C GLU A 115 -8.72 8.07 24.82
N PRO A 116 -8.21 9.29 24.58
CA PRO A 116 -7.11 9.49 23.66
C PRO A 116 -5.90 8.60 24.02
N PHE A 117 -5.21 8.08 23.02
CA PHE A 117 -3.98 7.31 23.24
C PHE A 117 -2.98 8.11 24.07
N GLN A 118 -2.39 7.46 25.05
CA GLN A 118 -1.37 8.06 25.91
C GLN A 118 -0.10 8.35 25.11
N ASN A 119 0.69 9.29 25.61
CA ASN A 119 1.96 9.67 25.01
C ASN A 119 2.87 8.46 24.80
N ASN A 120 3.41 8.34 23.59
CA ASN A 120 4.28 7.28 23.09
C ASN A 120 3.65 5.88 23.06
N THR A 121 2.32 5.72 23.01
CA THR A 121 1.66 4.38 23.02
C THR A 121 1.06 3.93 21.68
N ILE A 122 1.19 4.75 20.65
CA ILE A 122 0.75 4.51 19.28
C ILE A 122 1.74 5.15 18.33
N ASP A 123 1.88 4.62 17.12
CA ASP A 123 2.79 5.11 16.08
C ASP A 123 2.10 4.87 14.74
N ALA A 124 1.21 5.78 14.35
CA ALA A 124 0.16 5.51 13.37
C ALA A 124 0.60 5.82 11.93
N GLU A 125 0.65 4.80 11.08
CA GLU A 125 1.28 4.91 9.76
C GLU A 125 0.27 4.88 8.60
N ALA A 126 -0.29 3.72 8.28
CA ALA A 126 -1.19 3.55 7.16
C ALA A 126 -2.64 3.83 7.57
N ILE A 127 -3.45 4.31 6.62
CA ILE A 127 -4.89 4.51 6.80
C ILE A 127 -5.66 4.01 5.58
N SER A 128 -6.78 3.31 5.81
CA SER A 128 -7.64 2.78 4.75
C SER A 128 -9.12 2.89 5.10
N LEU A 129 -9.91 3.54 4.23
CA LEU A 129 -11.34 3.75 4.43
C LEU A 129 -12.14 2.48 4.13
N SER A 130 -12.96 2.03 5.08
CA SER A 130 -13.85 0.89 4.92
C SER A 130 -15.23 1.26 4.37
N PRO A 131 -15.97 0.28 3.79
CA PRO A 131 -17.37 0.48 3.43
C PRO A 131 -18.31 0.71 4.64
N GLN A 132 -17.86 0.48 5.88
CA GLN A 132 -18.65 0.60 7.10
C GLN A 132 -18.54 1.98 7.78
N LYS A 133 -18.03 3.01 7.07
CA LYS A 133 -17.72 4.34 7.65
C LYS A 133 -16.77 4.23 8.85
N THR A 134 -15.77 3.38 8.70
CA THR A 134 -14.65 3.23 9.62
C THR A 134 -13.37 3.38 8.83
N VAL A 135 -12.26 3.60 9.53
CA VAL A 135 -10.92 3.55 8.95
C VAL A 135 -10.12 2.48 9.65
N PHE A 136 -9.41 1.67 8.87
CA PHE A 136 -8.32 0.87 9.40
C PHE A 136 -7.10 1.76 9.51
N ILE A 137 -6.40 1.69 10.63
CA ILE A 137 -5.13 2.38 10.87
C ILE A 137 -4.12 1.37 11.41
N SER A 138 -2.93 1.32 10.81
CA SER A 138 -1.82 0.54 11.36
C SER A 138 -1.08 1.33 12.43
N SER A 139 -0.47 0.61 13.36
CA SER A 139 0.50 1.18 14.29
C SER A 139 1.74 0.31 14.33
N GLU A 140 2.91 0.93 14.18
CA GLU A 140 4.19 0.24 14.30
C GLU A 140 4.43 -0.26 15.73
N GLY A 141 3.86 0.45 16.70
CA GLY A 141 4.20 0.33 18.10
C GLY A 141 5.61 0.86 18.37
N ALA A 142 6.25 0.31 19.40
CA ALA A 142 7.63 0.65 19.74
C ALA A 142 8.25 -0.59 20.40
N ALA A 143 8.78 -1.48 19.55
CA ALA A 143 9.28 -2.79 19.97
C ALA A 143 10.30 -2.69 21.11
N ASN A 144 11.18 -1.67 21.13
CA ASN A 144 12.15 -1.47 22.22
C ASN A 144 11.53 -1.02 23.55
N GLN A 145 10.29 -0.55 23.53
CA GLN A 145 9.53 -0.10 24.70
C GLN A 145 8.44 -1.10 25.11
N GLY A 146 8.38 -2.26 24.45
CA GLY A 146 7.36 -3.29 24.70
C GLY A 146 5.97 -2.93 24.17
N ILE A 147 5.86 -1.92 23.31
CA ILE A 147 4.59 -1.52 22.69
C ILE A 147 4.42 -2.34 21.41
N SER A 148 3.35 -3.12 21.36
CA SER A 148 3.07 -4.03 20.25
C SER A 148 2.59 -3.29 19.01
N PRO A 149 2.90 -3.81 17.81
CA PRO A 149 2.28 -3.34 16.57
C PRO A 149 0.78 -3.69 16.59
N SER A 150 -0.01 -2.95 15.83
CA SER A 150 -1.44 -3.27 15.69
C SER A 150 -2.03 -2.84 14.36
N LEU A 151 -3.14 -3.47 14.00
CA LEU A 151 -4.03 -3.03 12.92
C LEU A 151 -5.40 -2.77 13.57
N GLY A 152 -5.75 -1.51 13.77
CA GLY A 152 -6.98 -1.09 14.45
C GLY A 152 -8.04 -0.61 13.47
N GLU A 153 -9.31 -0.91 13.72
CA GLU A 153 -10.43 -0.29 13.03
C GLU A 153 -11.06 0.78 13.94
N PHE A 154 -11.18 1.99 13.44
CA PHE A 154 -11.67 3.15 14.17
C PHE A 154 -12.94 3.70 13.52
N ASP A 155 -13.86 4.17 14.34
CA ASP A 155 -15.00 4.94 13.87
C ASP A 155 -14.56 6.22 13.17
N LEU A 156 -15.04 6.45 11.95
CA LEU A 156 -14.60 7.59 11.14
C LEU A 156 -14.96 8.95 11.76
N GLN A 157 -16.06 9.05 12.51
CA GLN A 157 -16.52 10.32 13.07
C GLN A 157 -15.98 10.56 14.49
N THR A 158 -15.96 9.51 15.30
CA THR A 158 -15.66 9.64 16.74
C THR A 158 -14.22 9.26 17.09
N GLY A 159 -13.50 8.60 16.17
CA GLY A 159 -12.17 8.05 16.40
C GLY A 159 -12.12 6.90 17.39
N GLN A 160 -13.28 6.37 17.80
CA GLN A 160 -13.38 5.25 18.73
C GLN A 160 -12.84 3.97 18.10
N LEU A 161 -11.87 3.34 18.74
CA LEU A 161 -11.44 1.99 18.39
C LEU A 161 -12.61 1.01 18.51
N LYS A 162 -12.90 0.29 17.42
CA LYS A 162 -13.94 -0.74 17.33
C LYS A 162 -13.38 -2.15 17.46
N ARG A 163 -12.21 -2.42 16.85
CA ARG A 163 -11.52 -3.71 16.94
C ARG A 163 -10.02 -3.56 16.67
N LYS A 164 -9.22 -4.50 17.18
CA LYS A 164 -7.85 -4.76 16.74
C LYS A 164 -7.81 -6.09 16.00
N LEU A 165 -7.17 -6.16 14.83
CA LEU A 165 -7.02 -7.41 14.10
C LEU A 165 -5.99 -8.30 14.81
N LYS A 166 -6.24 -9.61 14.79
CA LYS A 166 -5.27 -10.58 15.30
C LYS A 166 -4.08 -10.68 14.34
N LEU A 167 -2.89 -10.48 14.87
CA LEU A 167 -1.63 -10.70 14.16
C LEU A 167 -1.10 -12.13 14.42
N PRO A 168 -0.36 -12.74 13.49
CA PRO A 168 0.38 -13.98 13.77
C PRO A 168 1.41 -13.76 14.87
N ASP A 169 1.65 -14.79 15.68
CA ASP A 169 2.61 -14.70 16.80
C ASP A 169 4.01 -14.29 16.32
N ALA A 170 4.37 -14.61 15.07
CA ALA A 170 5.66 -14.33 14.44
C ALA A 170 5.99 -12.83 14.33
N TYR A 171 4.98 -11.96 14.47
CA TYR A 171 5.12 -10.50 14.39
C TYR A 171 5.44 -9.87 15.75
N PHE A 172 5.29 -10.59 16.86
CA PHE A 172 5.59 -10.07 18.19
C PHE A 172 7.05 -10.32 18.57
N PRO A 173 7.77 -9.29 19.07
CA PRO A 173 9.11 -9.45 19.62
C PRO A 173 9.15 -10.49 20.75
N ASP A 174 10.15 -11.37 20.71
CA ASP A 174 10.44 -12.36 21.76
C ASP A 174 11.22 -11.76 22.93
N GLU A 175 12.14 -10.84 22.61
CA GLU A 175 12.89 -10.03 23.57
C GLU A 175 12.97 -8.57 23.11
N LEU A 176 13.34 -7.67 24.02
CA LEU A 176 13.55 -6.24 23.71
C LEU A 176 15.00 -5.98 23.29
N GLY A 177 15.19 -5.04 22.37
CA GLY A 177 16.52 -4.53 21.99
C GLY A 177 17.39 -5.57 21.29
N ILE A 178 18.71 -5.49 21.51
CA ILE A 178 19.72 -6.24 20.75
C ILE A 178 19.63 -7.77 20.87
N LYS A 179 18.86 -8.29 21.83
CA LYS A 179 18.68 -9.73 22.04
C LYS A 179 17.50 -10.31 21.28
N GLN A 180 16.67 -9.44 20.69
CA GLN A 180 15.54 -9.86 19.88
C GLN A 180 15.99 -10.80 18.76
N THR A 181 15.31 -11.94 18.63
CA THR A 181 15.57 -12.90 17.55
C THR A 181 14.38 -13.10 16.63
N ARG A 182 13.20 -12.60 17.03
CA ARG A 182 11.93 -12.76 16.33
C ARG A 182 11.07 -11.51 16.41
N GLY A 183 10.14 -11.33 15.48
CA GLY A 183 9.14 -10.26 15.51
C GLY A 183 9.50 -9.05 14.67
N ILE A 184 8.66 -8.03 14.76
CA ILE A 184 8.87 -6.74 14.10
C ILE A 184 10.14 -6.05 14.60
N GLN A 185 10.83 -5.35 13.71
CA GLN A 185 11.90 -4.45 14.10
C GLN A 185 11.33 -3.16 14.70
N ASN A 186 12.07 -2.51 15.60
CA ASN A 186 11.65 -1.22 16.16
C ASN A 186 11.67 -0.13 15.08
N ASN A 187 10.58 0.63 14.92
CA ASN A 187 10.44 1.72 13.95
C ASN A 187 10.59 1.26 12.48
N ARG A 188 10.09 0.04 12.20
CA ARG A 188 10.19 -0.68 10.91
C ARG A 188 9.08 -1.72 10.77
N ALA A 189 7.91 -1.44 11.33
CA ALA A 189 6.78 -2.36 11.43
C ALA A 189 5.73 -2.01 10.37
N PHE A 190 4.43 -1.97 10.70
CA PHE A 190 3.37 -1.84 9.67
C PHE A 190 3.25 -0.41 9.11
N GLU A 191 3.98 -0.10 8.05
CA GLU A 191 3.83 1.15 7.29
C GLU A 191 2.81 1.09 6.14
N ALA A 192 2.56 -0.09 5.58
CA ALA A 192 1.77 -0.22 4.35
C ALA A 192 0.43 -0.94 4.59
N MET A 193 -0.68 -0.36 4.12
CA MET A 193 -2.00 -1.00 4.23
C MET A 193 -3.00 -0.54 3.16
N SER A 194 -3.76 -1.50 2.61
CA SER A 194 -4.82 -1.22 1.64
C SER A 194 -6.04 -2.11 1.84
N LEU A 195 -7.24 -1.58 1.61
CA LEU A 195 -8.38 -2.45 1.26
C LEU A 195 -8.37 -2.79 -0.24
N ASN A 196 -9.02 -3.88 -0.64
CA ASN A 196 -9.16 -4.21 -2.06
C ASN A 196 -9.84 -3.08 -2.85
N ALA A 197 -9.39 -2.85 -4.08
CA ALA A 197 -9.82 -1.71 -4.90
C ALA A 197 -11.35 -1.57 -5.01
N GLY A 198 -11.90 -0.45 -4.58
CA GLY A 198 -13.35 -0.19 -4.62
C GLY A 198 -14.12 -0.66 -3.38
N ALA A 199 -13.47 -1.29 -2.39
CA ALA A 199 -14.09 -1.68 -1.12
C ALA A 199 -14.78 -0.51 -0.42
N ALA A 200 -14.16 0.67 -0.35
CA ALA A 200 -14.73 1.86 0.28
C ALA A 200 -16.08 2.31 -0.33
N THR A 201 -16.34 1.93 -1.59
CA THR A 201 -17.59 2.24 -2.30
C THR A 201 -18.54 1.04 -2.42
N ALA A 202 -18.11 -0.15 -2.00
CA ALA A 202 -18.93 -1.35 -2.05
C ALA A 202 -20.09 -1.26 -1.05
N PRO A 203 -21.23 -1.93 -1.31
CA PRO A 203 -22.28 -2.08 -0.33
C PRO A 203 -21.73 -2.66 0.99
N PRO A 204 -22.10 -2.12 2.17
CA PRO A 204 -21.52 -2.56 3.46
C PRO A 204 -21.69 -4.05 3.80
N ALA A 205 -22.62 -4.74 3.12
CA ALA A 205 -22.88 -6.16 3.28
C ALA A 205 -21.94 -7.06 2.45
N GLU A 206 -21.21 -6.50 1.48
CA GLU A 206 -20.29 -7.27 0.64
C GLU A 206 -18.99 -7.59 1.38
N PRO A 207 -18.45 -8.82 1.23
CA PRO A 207 -17.12 -9.14 1.73
C PRO A 207 -16.06 -8.25 1.09
N TYR A 208 -15.09 -7.83 1.89
CA TYR A 208 -13.92 -7.06 1.43
C TYR A 208 -12.65 -7.60 2.06
N ARG A 209 -11.50 -7.19 1.53
CA ARG A 209 -10.18 -7.67 1.94
C ARG A 209 -9.33 -6.51 2.41
N LEU A 210 -8.43 -6.80 3.34
CA LEU A 210 -7.39 -5.88 3.80
C LEU A 210 -6.02 -6.54 3.60
N PHE A 211 -5.08 -5.77 3.08
CA PHE A 211 -3.69 -6.15 2.92
C PHE A 211 -2.86 -5.24 3.80
N ALA A 212 -1.94 -5.81 4.58
CA ALA A 212 -1.02 -5.03 5.42
C ALA A 212 0.39 -5.59 5.27
N ALA A 213 1.39 -4.72 5.18
CA ALA A 213 2.78 -5.12 5.04
C ALA A 213 3.67 -4.28 5.95
N LEU A 214 4.83 -4.84 6.29
CA LEU A 214 5.81 -4.14 7.11
C LEU A 214 6.66 -3.20 6.25
N GLU A 215 7.37 -2.26 6.86
CA GLU A 215 8.40 -1.44 6.22
C GLU A 215 9.63 -2.29 5.91
N SER A 216 10.06 -3.09 6.89
CA SER A 216 11.20 -4.00 6.79
C SER A 216 10.84 -5.44 7.19
N PRO A 217 11.64 -6.45 6.77
CA PRO A 217 11.41 -7.85 7.17
C PRO A 217 11.36 -8.05 8.68
N LEU A 218 10.72 -9.13 9.12
CA LEU A 218 10.83 -9.59 10.51
C LEU A 218 12.29 -9.94 10.85
N VAL A 219 12.68 -9.83 12.13
CA VAL A 219 14.06 -10.10 12.57
C VAL A 219 14.54 -11.50 12.17
N GLN A 220 13.67 -12.50 12.29
CA GLN A 220 13.97 -13.88 11.90
C GLN A 220 14.09 -14.09 10.38
N ASP A 221 13.62 -13.15 9.56
CA ASP A 221 13.67 -13.23 8.09
C ASP A 221 14.92 -12.57 7.51
N LEU A 222 15.57 -11.66 8.25
CA LEU A 222 16.75 -10.94 7.79
C LEU A 222 17.85 -11.90 7.32
N SER A 223 18.37 -11.68 6.12
CA SER A 223 19.46 -12.48 5.57
C SER A 223 20.75 -12.30 6.37
N LEU A 224 21.58 -13.34 6.42
CA LEU A 224 22.93 -13.23 7.00
C LEU A 224 23.76 -12.19 6.21
N PRO A 225 24.72 -11.48 6.85
CA PRO A 225 25.44 -10.32 6.28
C PRO A 225 26.13 -10.52 4.92
N ASN A 226 26.25 -11.76 4.45
CA ASN A 226 26.98 -12.13 3.23
C ASN A 226 26.08 -12.54 2.05
N ARG A 227 24.76 -12.41 2.15
CA ARG A 227 23.84 -12.63 1.01
C ARG A 227 23.44 -11.28 0.41
N SER A 228 23.81 -11.02 -0.85
CA SER A 228 23.44 -9.80 -1.59
C SER A 228 22.04 -9.88 -2.22
N GLU A 229 21.14 -10.67 -1.65
CA GLU A 229 19.82 -10.93 -2.23
C GLU A 229 18.80 -9.89 -1.74
N SER A 230 17.74 -9.70 -2.53
CA SER A 230 16.55 -8.97 -2.13
C SER A 230 16.03 -9.54 -0.81
N VAL A 231 15.84 -8.68 0.19
CA VAL A 231 15.27 -9.10 1.47
C VAL A 231 13.76 -9.28 1.31
N LEU A 232 13.23 -10.34 1.91
CA LEU A 232 11.82 -10.69 1.80
C LEU A 232 11.05 -10.09 2.96
N ASN A 233 10.11 -9.22 2.63
CA ASN A 233 9.09 -8.71 3.53
C ASN A 233 7.82 -9.59 3.43
N ARG A 234 6.79 -9.29 4.23
CA ARG A 234 5.54 -10.06 4.29
C ARG A 234 4.33 -9.15 4.08
N ILE A 235 3.37 -9.64 3.29
CA ILE A 235 2.04 -9.04 3.09
C ILE A 235 1.02 -9.96 3.75
N LEU A 236 0.39 -9.52 4.82
CA LEU A 236 -0.77 -10.16 5.43
C LEU A 236 -2.02 -9.87 4.61
N HIS A 237 -2.87 -10.87 4.42
CA HIS A 237 -4.12 -10.75 3.69
C HIS A 237 -5.29 -11.25 4.54
N TYR A 238 -6.16 -10.31 4.91
CA TYR A 238 -7.36 -10.55 5.68
C TYR A 238 -8.61 -10.52 4.79
N GLN A 239 -9.58 -11.36 5.12
CA GLN A 239 -10.93 -11.33 4.57
C GLN A 239 -11.93 -10.93 5.66
N PHE A 240 -12.82 -10.01 5.31
CA PHE A 240 -13.93 -9.56 6.13
C PHE A 240 -15.24 -10.09 5.57
N ILE A 241 -16.07 -10.67 6.43
CA ILE A 241 -17.42 -11.14 6.12
C ILE A 241 -18.32 -10.75 7.30
N GLY A 242 -19.15 -9.73 7.11
CA GLY A 242 -19.87 -9.08 8.22
C GLY A 242 -18.87 -8.61 9.28
N ASP A 243 -19.11 -8.97 10.55
CA ASP A 243 -18.24 -8.60 11.67
C ASP A 243 -17.04 -9.53 11.88
N ARG A 244 -16.80 -10.50 11.00
CA ARG A 244 -15.68 -11.44 11.15
C ARG A 244 -14.51 -11.01 10.29
N ALA A 245 -13.32 -10.97 10.89
CA ALA A 245 -12.05 -10.81 10.20
C ALA A 245 -11.25 -12.12 10.32
N ALA A 246 -10.74 -12.62 9.20
CA ALA A 246 -9.90 -13.81 9.17
C ALA A 246 -8.63 -13.53 8.35
N LEU A 247 -7.46 -13.86 8.89
CA LEU A 247 -6.23 -13.93 8.10
C LEU A 247 -6.33 -15.15 7.19
N ILE A 248 -6.32 -14.94 5.87
CA ILE A 248 -6.54 -16.01 4.88
C ILE A 248 -5.28 -16.39 4.11
N SER A 249 -4.29 -15.50 4.03
CA SER A 249 -2.96 -15.82 3.52
C SER A 249 -1.92 -14.81 4.00
N GLU A 250 -0.66 -15.18 3.83
CA GLU A 250 0.46 -14.26 3.87
C GLU A 250 1.31 -14.48 2.62
N HIS A 251 1.92 -13.44 2.05
CA HIS A 251 2.75 -13.55 0.86
C HIS A 251 4.11 -12.89 1.07
N ALA A 252 5.17 -13.51 0.55
CA ALA A 252 6.51 -12.92 0.54
C ALA A 252 6.59 -11.79 -0.50
N TYR A 253 7.02 -10.61 -0.07
CA TYR A 253 7.25 -9.43 -0.89
C TYR A 253 8.75 -9.16 -1.06
N PRO A 254 9.30 -9.14 -2.28
CA PRO A 254 10.72 -8.86 -2.48
C PRO A 254 10.97 -7.34 -2.50
N LEU A 255 11.69 -6.82 -1.50
CA LEU A 255 12.15 -5.42 -1.50
C LEU A 255 13.19 -5.18 -2.60
N ASP A 256 13.21 -3.98 -3.19
CA ASP A 256 14.29 -3.62 -4.12
C ASP A 256 15.64 -3.65 -3.37
N PRO A 257 16.75 -4.02 -4.03
CA PRO A 257 18.05 -4.04 -3.36
C PRO A 257 18.38 -2.70 -2.70
N LYS A 258 18.80 -2.75 -1.43
CA LYS A 258 19.22 -1.57 -0.67
C LYS A 258 20.21 -0.72 -1.47
N PRO A 259 19.89 0.54 -1.82
CA PRO A 259 20.83 1.39 -2.55
C PRO A 259 22.10 1.64 -1.72
N ALA A 260 23.24 1.82 -2.40
CA ALA A 260 24.50 2.09 -1.73
C ALA A 260 24.44 3.39 -0.90
N ASN A 261 25.12 3.41 0.25
CA ASN A 261 25.20 4.56 1.15
C ASN A 261 23.84 5.04 1.71
N THR A 262 22.86 4.12 1.83
CA THR A 262 21.57 4.40 2.50
C THR A 262 21.58 3.96 3.95
N ILE A 263 20.96 4.76 4.81
CA ILE A 263 20.79 4.51 6.24
C ILE A 263 19.48 3.73 6.43
N GLU A 264 18.41 4.22 5.82
CA GLU A 264 17.07 3.64 5.90
C GLU A 264 16.57 3.29 4.50
N TYR A 265 15.81 2.22 4.40
CA TYR A 265 15.11 1.81 3.18
C TYR A 265 14.01 0.80 3.55
N GLY A 266 12.89 0.85 2.84
CA GLY A 266 11.78 -0.04 3.11
C GLY A 266 10.56 0.21 2.23
N LEU A 267 9.54 -0.61 2.44
CA LEU A 267 8.22 -0.50 1.82
C LEU A 267 7.37 0.47 2.65
N THR A 268 7.08 1.66 2.11
CA THR A 268 6.35 2.67 2.88
C THR A 268 4.86 2.68 2.59
N ASP A 269 4.42 2.24 1.41
CA ASP A 269 2.99 2.05 1.15
C ASP A 269 2.66 0.95 0.15
N LEU A 270 1.42 0.45 0.22
CA LEU A 270 0.83 -0.53 -0.67
C LEU A 270 -0.62 -0.14 -0.99
N LEU A 271 -0.95 -0.08 -2.27
CA LEU A 271 -2.28 0.32 -2.76
C LEU A 271 -2.86 -0.73 -3.69
N SER A 272 -3.96 -1.37 -3.30
CA SER A 272 -4.69 -2.27 -4.19
C SER A 272 -5.35 -1.48 -5.31
N ILE A 273 -5.09 -1.86 -6.57
CA ILE A 273 -5.57 -1.14 -7.76
C ILE A 273 -6.59 -1.90 -8.60
N ASP A 274 -6.78 -3.19 -8.32
CA ASP A 274 -7.87 -3.98 -8.89
C ASP A 274 -8.32 -5.13 -7.96
N GLN A 275 -9.24 -5.97 -8.44
CA GLN A 275 -9.71 -7.17 -7.73
C GLN A 275 -8.87 -8.43 -8.05
N GLY A 276 -7.93 -8.33 -8.99
CA GLY A 276 -7.11 -9.42 -9.51
C GLY A 276 -5.85 -9.70 -8.68
N GLY A 277 -5.55 -8.88 -7.67
CA GLY A 277 -4.34 -9.00 -6.86
C GLY A 277 -3.18 -8.16 -7.41
N HIS A 278 -3.48 -7.05 -8.08
CA HIS A 278 -2.50 -6.05 -8.46
C HIS A 278 -2.47 -4.90 -7.46
N PHE A 279 -1.25 -4.43 -7.19
CA PHE A 279 -0.99 -3.32 -6.28
C PHE A 279 0.00 -2.35 -6.90
N LEU A 280 -0.03 -1.11 -6.42
CA LEU A 280 1.12 -0.22 -6.45
C LEU A 280 1.85 -0.33 -5.11
N SER A 281 3.16 -0.39 -5.12
CA SER A 281 3.97 -0.26 -3.90
C SER A 281 4.93 0.91 -4.00
N LEU A 282 5.11 1.60 -2.89
CA LEU A 282 6.05 2.70 -2.73
C LEU A 282 7.22 2.20 -1.86
N GLU A 283 8.43 2.27 -2.39
CA GLU A 283 9.64 2.02 -1.61
C GLU A 283 10.45 3.29 -1.51
N ARG A 284 10.86 3.63 -0.29
CA ARG A 284 11.64 4.82 0.05
C ARG A 284 13.00 4.42 0.59
N SER A 285 14.00 5.27 0.39
CA SER A 285 15.27 5.21 1.10
C SER A 285 15.78 6.59 1.47
N LEU A 286 16.55 6.66 2.55
CA LEU A 286 17.25 7.85 3.02
C LEU A 286 18.75 7.59 3.06
N GLY A 287 19.53 8.42 2.37
CA GLY A 287 20.99 8.34 2.37
C GLY A 287 21.65 9.72 2.33
N LEU A 288 22.95 9.75 2.02
CA LEU A 288 23.73 10.99 1.97
C LEU A 288 23.19 12.03 0.98
N GLY A 289 22.49 11.58 -0.07
CA GLY A 289 21.88 12.44 -1.08
C GLY A 289 20.46 12.92 -0.77
N GLY A 290 19.91 12.59 0.41
CA GLY A 290 18.51 12.83 0.78
C GLY A 290 17.60 11.64 0.49
N PHE A 291 16.30 11.91 0.42
CA PHE A 291 15.28 10.91 0.15
C PHE A 291 15.26 10.51 -1.32
N GLN A 292 15.05 9.21 -1.55
CA GLN A 292 14.80 8.61 -2.85
C GLN A 292 13.57 7.71 -2.75
N ALA A 293 12.78 7.65 -3.81
CA ALA A 293 11.60 6.79 -3.84
C ALA A 293 11.38 6.14 -5.21
N LYS A 294 10.81 4.94 -5.22
CA LYS A 294 10.44 4.20 -6.42
C LYS A 294 9.03 3.66 -6.27
N LEU A 295 8.26 3.75 -7.35
CA LEU A 295 6.92 3.22 -7.48
C LEU A 295 6.97 1.95 -8.33
N PHE A 296 6.40 0.87 -7.81
CA PHE A 296 6.34 -0.42 -8.49
C PHE A 296 4.90 -0.89 -8.71
N GLN A 297 4.71 -1.73 -9.72
CA GLN A 297 3.53 -2.59 -9.81
C GLN A 297 3.86 -3.94 -9.20
N VAL A 298 2.93 -4.47 -8.39
CA VAL A 298 3.06 -5.77 -7.72
C VAL A 298 1.90 -6.66 -8.12
N GLU A 299 2.17 -7.95 -8.30
CA GLU A 299 1.18 -9.02 -8.51
C GLU A 299 1.38 -10.09 -7.43
N THR A 300 0.29 -10.46 -6.73
CA THR A 300 0.33 -11.45 -5.65
C THR A 300 -0.42 -12.75 -5.97
N GLY A 301 -1.20 -12.81 -7.05
CA GLY A 301 -2.00 -13.97 -7.43
C GLY A 301 -1.16 -15.21 -7.77
N THR A 302 0.10 -15.05 -8.16
CA THR A 302 1.05 -16.16 -8.34
C THR A 302 1.90 -16.46 -7.10
N ALA A 303 1.81 -15.67 -6.02
CA ALA A 303 2.63 -15.85 -4.83
C ALA A 303 2.17 -17.05 -3.98
N SER A 304 3.12 -17.75 -3.36
CA SER A 304 2.82 -18.81 -2.38
C SER A 304 2.21 -18.22 -1.11
N ASP A 305 1.36 -19.00 -0.43
CA ASP A 305 0.95 -18.69 0.95
C ASP A 305 2.08 -19.06 1.92
N THR A 306 2.60 -18.05 2.61
CA THR A 306 3.70 -18.16 3.59
C THR A 306 3.20 -18.12 5.03
N SER A 307 1.88 -18.11 5.27
CA SER A 307 1.29 -17.95 6.61
C SER A 307 1.71 -19.02 7.63
N ARG A 308 2.22 -20.16 7.15
CA ARG A 308 2.72 -21.28 7.97
C ARG A 308 4.24 -21.36 8.02
N ILE A 309 4.95 -20.41 7.41
CA ILE A 309 6.40 -20.36 7.35
C ILE A 309 6.90 -19.40 8.43
N GLU A 310 7.60 -19.94 9.43
CA GLU A 310 8.08 -19.15 10.56
C GLU A 310 9.16 -18.14 10.15
N THR A 311 10.08 -18.55 9.27
CA THR A 311 11.14 -17.69 8.72
C THR A 311 11.27 -17.85 7.20
N LEU A 312 11.35 -16.73 6.48
CA LEU A 312 11.60 -16.67 5.04
C LEU A 312 13.09 -16.76 4.69
N ARG A 313 14.00 -16.62 5.67
CA ARG A 313 15.46 -16.58 5.47
C ARG A 313 16.00 -17.79 4.70
N ASP A 314 15.49 -18.98 5.03
CA ASP A 314 15.93 -20.27 4.49
C ASP A 314 14.77 -21.04 3.84
N ALA A 315 13.66 -20.35 3.54
CA ALA A 315 12.51 -20.96 2.90
C ALA A 315 12.84 -21.34 1.45
N THR A 316 12.58 -22.60 1.09
CA THR A 316 12.78 -23.11 -0.28
C THR A 316 11.44 -23.34 -0.97
N GLY A 317 11.40 -23.14 -2.28
CA GLY A 317 10.18 -23.33 -3.07
C GLY A 317 9.09 -22.29 -2.83
N VAL A 318 9.40 -21.19 -2.13
CA VAL A 318 8.48 -20.06 -1.96
C VAL A 318 8.51 -19.19 -3.22
N GLN A 319 7.36 -19.07 -3.88
CA GLN A 319 7.17 -18.08 -4.92
C GLN A 319 6.80 -16.74 -4.29
N THR A 320 7.66 -15.75 -4.43
CA THR A 320 7.39 -14.37 -3.98
C THR A 320 6.36 -13.70 -4.90
N ALA A 321 5.73 -12.64 -4.39
CA ALA A 321 5.06 -11.67 -5.23
C ALA A 321 5.99 -11.21 -6.36
N ARG A 322 5.41 -10.93 -7.52
CA ARG A 322 6.12 -10.41 -8.69
C ARG A 322 6.02 -8.89 -8.67
N LYS A 323 7.12 -8.22 -9.01
CA LYS A 323 7.23 -6.77 -8.94
C LYS A 323 7.95 -6.23 -10.17
N GLU A 324 7.46 -5.13 -10.74
CA GLU A 324 8.14 -4.38 -11.80
C GLU A 324 8.17 -2.88 -11.49
N LEU A 325 9.26 -2.21 -11.85
CA LEU A 325 9.40 -0.76 -11.66
C LEU A 325 8.48 -0.02 -12.63
N LEU A 326 7.59 0.82 -12.11
CA LEU A 326 6.76 1.71 -12.91
C LEU A 326 7.42 3.07 -13.09
N LEU A 327 7.96 3.63 -12.01
CA LEU A 327 8.55 4.97 -12.01
C LEU A 327 9.62 5.10 -10.94
N ASP A 328 10.79 5.57 -11.35
CA ASP A 328 11.80 6.09 -10.43
C ASP A 328 11.50 7.57 -10.16
N LEU A 329 11.05 7.91 -8.94
CA LEU A 329 10.62 9.27 -8.62
C LEU A 329 11.81 10.26 -8.58
N ASN A 330 13.05 9.76 -8.52
CA ASN A 330 14.23 10.60 -8.57
C ASN A 330 14.39 11.31 -9.93
N THR A 331 13.69 10.81 -10.96
CA THR A 331 13.73 11.36 -12.32
C THR A 331 12.80 12.57 -12.52
N LEU A 332 11.97 12.92 -11.53
CA LEU A 332 10.92 13.94 -11.67
C LEU A 332 11.46 15.38 -11.72
N GLY A 333 12.73 15.60 -11.37
CA GLY A 333 13.32 16.94 -11.33
C GLY A 333 12.77 17.84 -10.21
N VAL A 334 12.06 17.25 -9.24
CA VAL A 334 11.59 17.90 -8.02
C VAL A 334 12.30 17.31 -6.81
N ARG A 335 12.39 18.09 -5.73
CA ARG A 335 12.83 17.57 -4.44
C ARG A 335 11.82 16.54 -3.95
N LEU A 336 12.33 15.39 -3.50
CA LEU A 336 11.56 14.39 -2.76
C LEU A 336 11.80 14.57 -1.26
N ASP A 337 10.79 14.24 -0.47
CA ASP A 337 10.87 14.17 0.98
C ASP A 337 10.44 12.77 1.47
N ASN A 338 10.10 12.63 2.75
CA ASN A 338 9.72 11.36 3.39
C ASN A 338 8.39 10.80 2.86
N LEU A 339 8.32 10.36 1.59
CA LEU A 339 7.10 9.86 0.96
C LEU A 339 6.64 8.53 1.57
N GLU A 340 5.49 8.55 2.24
CA GLU A 340 5.00 7.42 3.04
C GLU A 340 3.54 7.06 2.77
N GLY A 341 2.72 7.97 2.25
CA GLY A 341 1.33 7.66 1.91
C GLY A 341 1.03 7.77 0.42
N MET A 342 0.11 6.95 -0.08
CA MET A 342 -0.35 6.92 -1.45
C MET A 342 -1.84 6.54 -1.57
N THR A 343 -2.58 7.23 -2.43
CA THR A 343 -3.98 6.88 -2.72
C THR A 343 -4.42 7.23 -4.13
N LEU A 344 -5.45 6.54 -4.64
CA LEU A 344 -6.16 6.98 -5.83
C LEU A 344 -7.10 8.13 -5.47
N GLY A 345 -7.19 9.15 -6.32
CA GLY A 345 -8.13 10.26 -6.14
C GLY A 345 -9.33 10.23 -7.10
N ALA A 346 -9.83 11.40 -7.46
CA ALA A 346 -10.86 11.53 -8.50
C ALA A 346 -10.32 11.16 -9.89
N ARG A 347 -11.20 10.77 -10.81
CA ARG A 347 -10.83 10.63 -12.23
C ARG A 347 -10.78 12.00 -12.89
N PHE A 348 -9.82 12.17 -13.79
CA PHE A 348 -9.73 13.35 -14.66
C PHE A 348 -10.82 13.34 -15.74
N PRO A 349 -11.09 14.48 -16.41
CA PRO A 349 -12.10 14.56 -17.47
C PRO A 349 -11.87 13.59 -18.65
N ASP A 350 -10.61 13.19 -18.90
CA ASP A 350 -10.23 12.20 -19.91
C ASP A 350 -10.45 10.74 -19.46
N GLY A 351 -10.96 10.53 -18.22
CA GLY A 351 -11.22 9.22 -17.63
C GLY A 351 -10.02 8.57 -16.95
N SER A 352 -8.81 9.14 -17.09
CA SER A 352 -7.63 8.67 -16.38
C SER A 352 -7.75 8.89 -14.87
N GLN A 353 -7.01 8.10 -14.10
CA GLN A 353 -7.10 8.08 -12.65
C GLN A 353 -6.05 9.02 -12.05
N SER A 354 -6.42 9.86 -11.08
CA SER A 354 -5.40 10.56 -10.28
C SER A 354 -4.78 9.59 -9.26
N LEU A 355 -3.47 9.72 -9.07
CA LEU A 355 -2.70 9.08 -8.03
C LEU A 355 -2.01 10.18 -7.22
N ILE A 356 -2.13 10.12 -5.90
CA ILE A 356 -1.60 11.11 -4.97
C ILE A 356 -0.64 10.42 -4.03
N LEU A 357 0.55 10.98 -3.86
CA LEU A 357 1.48 10.61 -2.79
C LEU A 357 1.61 11.77 -1.80
N VAL A 358 1.82 11.46 -0.53
CA VAL A 358 2.07 12.42 0.55
C VAL A 358 3.37 12.09 1.26
N SER A 359 4.11 13.12 1.66
CA SER A 359 5.27 12.99 2.54
C SER A 359 4.97 13.40 3.97
N ASP A 360 5.57 12.64 4.87
CA ASP A 360 5.79 13.01 6.24
C ASP A 360 6.89 14.10 6.30
N ASP A 361 6.74 15.04 7.24
CA ASP A 361 7.71 16.09 7.51
C ASP A 361 8.46 15.90 8.84
N ASN A 362 8.23 14.79 9.55
CA ASN A 362 8.72 14.48 10.90
C ASN A 362 8.56 15.63 11.89
N PHE A 363 7.61 16.54 11.65
CA PHE A 363 7.49 17.83 12.34
C PHE A 363 8.80 18.66 12.36
N ASN A 364 9.67 18.49 11.35
CA ASN A 364 10.96 19.15 11.20
C ASN A 364 10.93 20.19 10.06
N GLY A 365 10.22 21.29 10.29
CA GLY A 365 10.03 22.36 9.30
C GLY A 365 11.30 23.12 8.87
N LEU A 366 12.48 22.80 9.43
CA LEU A 366 13.75 23.37 8.96
C LEU A 366 14.28 22.66 7.72
N VAL A 367 14.06 21.35 7.62
CA VAL A 367 14.70 20.51 6.61
C VAL A 367 13.75 19.56 5.92
N GLN A 368 12.49 19.43 6.33
CA GLN A 368 11.50 18.57 5.68
C GLN A 368 10.18 19.31 5.44
N ILE A 369 9.41 18.85 4.46
CA ILE A 369 8.13 19.44 4.07
C ILE A 369 7.04 18.38 3.96
N THR A 370 5.79 18.80 4.23
CA THR A 370 4.60 18.00 3.90
C THR A 370 4.26 18.28 2.44
N GLN A 371 4.64 17.37 1.56
CA GLN A 371 4.53 17.48 0.11
C GLN A 371 3.48 16.51 -0.40
N PHE A 372 2.66 16.96 -1.34
CA PHE A 372 1.75 16.16 -2.13
C PHE A 372 2.27 16.09 -3.55
N LEU A 373 2.40 14.89 -4.11
CA LEU A 373 2.71 14.68 -5.52
C LEU A 373 1.47 14.17 -6.24
N LEU A 374 1.11 14.81 -7.35
CA LEU A 374 -0.01 14.42 -8.19
C LEU A 374 0.49 13.75 -9.48
N PHE A 375 -0.08 12.60 -9.79
CA PHE A 375 0.18 11.86 -11.01
C PHE A 375 -1.11 11.50 -11.74
N ARG A 376 -0.99 11.36 -13.05
CA ARG A 376 -1.99 10.70 -13.88
C ARG A 376 -1.59 9.23 -14.03
N LEU A 377 -2.53 8.35 -13.71
CA LEU A 377 -2.43 6.90 -13.86
C LEU A 377 -3.39 6.43 -14.96
N THR A 378 -2.85 5.73 -15.94
CA THR A 378 -3.61 5.09 -17.03
C THR A 378 -3.36 3.58 -17.05
N GLY A 379 -4.16 2.83 -17.81
CA GLY A 379 -4.03 1.37 -17.92
C GLY A 379 -4.82 0.56 -16.88
N LEU A 380 -5.45 1.21 -15.90
CA LEU A 380 -6.42 0.57 -15.01
C LEU A 380 -7.64 0.12 -15.82
N LYS A 381 -8.09 -1.12 -15.61
CA LYS A 381 -9.37 -1.60 -16.14
C LYS A 381 -10.49 -0.96 -15.31
N GLY A 382 -11.36 -0.20 -15.98
CA GLY A 382 -12.44 0.58 -15.36
C GLY A 382 -13.58 -0.26 -14.83
#